data_AF-A0A293M9G7-F1
#
_entry.id   AF-A0A293M9G7-F1
#
_cell.length_a   1.000
_cell.length_b   1.000
_cell.length_c   1.000
_cell.angle_alpha   90.00
_cell.angle_beta   90.00
_cell.angle_gamma   90.00
#
_symmetry.space_group_name_H-M   'P 1'
#
loop_
_entity.id
_entity.type
_entity.pdbx_description
1 polymer ?
#
loop_
_entity_poly.entity_id
_entity_poly.type
_entity_poly.pdbx_seq_one_letter_code
_entity_poly.pdbx_strand_id
1 'polypeptide(L)' 'MALVALAERGNLKFLVSQNVDGLHLRSGFPLELLTDLHGNMFLDRCDQCGRQFVRVTATKTVGQKLTGELCSV' A
#
# COMPACT_ATOMS: atom_id res chain seq x y z
N MET A 1 15.34 -8.36 -6.19
CA MET A 1 14.04 -7.76 -6.55
C MET A 1 14.18 -7.00 -7.86
N ALA A 2 13.54 -7.42 -8.95
CA ALA A 2 13.77 -6.84 -10.28
C ALA A 2 13.11 -5.44 -10.45
N LEU A 3 11.84 -5.30 -10.07
CA LEU A 3 11.09 -4.03 -10.25
C LEU A 3 11.68 -2.89 -9.40
N VAL A 4 12.11 -3.19 -8.17
CA VAL A 4 12.82 -2.24 -7.31
C VAL A 4 14.08 -1.72 -8.00
N ALA A 5 14.93 -2.63 -8.50
CA ALA A 5 16.17 -2.26 -9.19
C ALA A 5 15.92 -1.44 -10.47
N LEU A 6 14.82 -1.69 -11.20
CA LEU A 6 14.45 -0.88 -12.37
C LEU A 6 14.01 0.53 -11.98
N ALA A 7 13.27 0.69 -10.87
CA ALA A 7 12.86 1.99 -10.35
C ALA A 7 14.06 2.81 -9.86
N GLU A 8 14.97 2.20 -9.08
CA GLU A 8 16.19 2.84 -8.58
C GLU A 8 17.12 3.33 -9.68
N ARG A 9 17.16 2.62 -10.82
CA ARG A 9 17.95 3.01 -12.00
C ARG A 9 17.25 4.02 -12.91
N GLY A 10 16.01 4.42 -12.58
CA GLY A 10 15.21 5.32 -13.40
C GLY A 10 14.70 4.70 -14.71
N ASN A 11 14.77 3.37 -14.86
CA ASN A 11 14.28 2.65 -16.04
C ASN A 11 12.77 2.33 -15.95
N LEU A 12 12.19 2.41 -14.76
CA LEU A 12 10.76 2.24 -14.53
C LEU A 12 10.17 3.57 -14.06
N LYS A 13 9.27 4.14 -14.87
CA LYS A 13 8.64 5.43 -14.61
C LYS A 13 7.57 5.37 -13.50
N PHE A 14 6.75 4.33 -13.53
CA PHE A 14 5.67 4.14 -12.57
C PHE A 14 5.22 2.67 -12.56
N LEU A 15 4.75 2.18 -11.43
CA LEU A 15 4.17 0.84 -11.25
C LEU A 15 2.70 0.98 -10.85
N VAL A 16 1.82 0.45 -11.70
CA VAL A 16 0.38 0.35 -11.43
C VAL A 16 0.06 -1.10 -11.12
N SER A 17 -0.42 -1.37 -9.91
CA SER A 17 -0.74 -2.73 -9.47
C SER A 17 -2.23 -2.91 -9.22
N GLN A 18 -2.73 -4.10 -9.54
CA GLN A 18 -4.06 -4.58 -9.16
C GLN A 18 -3.99 -5.55 -7.97
N ASN A 19 -2.78 -5.90 -7.54
CA ASN A 19 -2.58 -6.84 -6.46
C ASN A 19 -2.86 -6.17 -5.12
N VAL A 20 -3.48 -6.93 -4.20
CA VAL A 20 -3.77 -6.45 -2.84
C VAL A 20 -2.81 -7.02 -1.80
N ASP A 21 -1.85 -7.86 -2.22
CA ASP A 21 -0.93 -8.61 -1.35
C ASP A 21 0.08 -7.73 -0.58
N GLY A 22 0.26 -6.48 -0.99
CA GLY A 22 1.19 -5.51 -0.40
C GLY A 22 2.67 -5.84 -0.57
N LEU A 23 3.05 -6.80 -1.43
CA LEU A 23 4.44 -7.20 -1.63
C LEU A 23 5.28 -6.08 -2.27
N HIS A 24 4.71 -5.23 -3.12
CA HIS A 24 5.44 -4.09 -3.69
C HIS A 24 5.87 -3.11 -2.60
N LEU A 25 4.93 -2.67 -1.75
CA LEU A 25 5.20 -1.84 -0.58
C LEU A 25 6.27 -2.47 0.33
N ARG A 26 6.10 -3.75 0.68
CA ARG A 26 7.02 -4.47 1.58
C ARG A 26 8.38 -4.77 0.97
N SER A 27 8.49 -4.76 -0.36
CA SER A 27 9.78 -4.92 -1.05
C SER A 27 10.67 -3.69 -0.99
N GLY A 28 10.17 -2.58 -0.43
CA GLY A 28 10.85 -1.28 -0.43
C GLY A 28 10.72 -0.53 -1.76
N PHE A 29 9.71 -0.88 -2.57
CA PHE A 29 9.47 -0.16 -3.82
C PHE A 29 9.07 1.31 -3.52
N PRO A 30 9.61 2.31 -4.25
CA PRO A 30 9.32 3.73 -3.99
C PRO A 30 7.82 4.04 -4.06
N LEU A 31 7.25 4.58 -2.98
CA LEU A 31 5.81 4.84 -2.85
C LEU A 31 5.31 5.91 -3.83
N GLU A 32 6.15 6.89 -4.13
CA GLU A 32 5.88 7.96 -5.07
C GLU A 32 5.76 7.47 -6.52
N LEU A 33 6.22 6.24 -6.81
CA LEU A 33 6.14 5.60 -8.13
C LEU A 33 5.16 4.43 -8.16
N LEU A 34 4.35 4.23 -7.11
CA LEU A 34 3.45 3.09 -6.96
C LEU A 34 2.00 3.54 -6.78
N THR A 35 1.07 2.84 -7.41
CA THR A 35 -0.35 2.89 -7.03
C THR A 35 -0.95 1.48 -7.02
N ASP A 36 -1.71 1.20 -5.95
CA ASP A 36 -2.47 -0.04 -5.78
C ASP A 36 -3.96 0.24 -6.08
N LEU A 37 -4.41 -0.12 -7.28
CA LEU A 37 -5.76 0.23 -7.78
C LEU A 37 -6.89 -0.41 -6.96
N HIS A 38 -6.65 -1.61 -6.45
CA HIS A 38 -7.64 -2.37 -5.67
C HIS A 38 -7.42 -2.25 -4.16
N GLY A 39 -6.51 -1.37 -3.74
CA GLY A 39 -6.06 -1.26 -2.35
C GLY A 39 -4.99 -2.28 -1.98
N ASN A 40 -4.65 -2.31 -0.69
CA ASN A 40 -3.52 -3.07 -0.18
C ASN A 40 -3.89 -3.62 1.21
N MET A 41 -3.72 -4.91 1.43
CA MET A 41 -4.13 -5.58 2.68
C MET A 41 -3.36 -5.10 3.91
N PHE A 42 -2.27 -4.34 3.75
CA PHE A 42 -1.49 -3.76 4.84
C PHE A 42 -1.70 -2.25 5.02
N LEU A 43 -2.60 -1.64 4.24
CA LEU A 43 -2.93 -0.21 4.36
C LEU A 43 -4.32 -0.02 4.95
N ASP A 44 -4.38 0.60 6.13
CA ASP A 44 -5.61 1.17 6.65
C ASP A 44 -5.73 2.63 6.21
N ARG A 45 -6.96 3.14 6.11
CA ARG A 45 -7.25 4.56 5.89
C ARG A 45 -8.28 5.02 6.91
N CYS A 46 -8.02 6.12 7.59
CA CYS A 46 -9.02 6.75 8.45
C CYS A 46 -10.16 7.31 7.59
N ASP A 47 -11.39 6.97 7.96
CA ASP A 47 -12.63 7.43 7.32
C ASP A 47 -12.92 8.92 7.59
N GLN A 48 -12.34 9.49 8.67
CA GLN A 48 -12.51 10.91 9.03
C GLN A 48 -11.45 11.82 8.39
N CYS A 49 -10.15 11.56 8.64
CA CYS A 49 -9.07 12.45 8.18
C CYS A 49 -8.38 11.98 6.90
N GLY A 50 -8.68 10.78 6.39
CA GLY A 50 -8.13 10.24 5.15
C GLY A 50 -6.67 9.76 5.24
N ARG A 51 -5.99 9.92 6.39
CA ARG A 51 -4.61 9.45 6.59
C ARG A 51 -4.53 7.93 6.41
N GLN A 52 -3.48 7.48 5.72
CA GLN A 52 -3.18 6.07 5.54
C GLN A 52 -2.12 5.59 6.52
N PHE A 53 -2.23 4.33 6.93
CA PHE A 53 -1.35 3.69 7.90
C PHE A 53 -0.87 2.36 7.37
N VAL A 54 0.45 2.18 7.32
CA VAL A 54 1.06 0.88 7.02
C VAL A 54 1.02 0.03 8.29
N ARG A 55 0.39 -1.14 8.22
CA ARG A 55 0.28 -2.10 9.31
C ARG A 55 1.33 -3.20 9.16
N VAL A 56 1.74 -3.77 10.29
CA VAL A 56 2.67 -4.92 10.32
C VAL A 56 1.98 -6.21 9.89
N THR A 57 0.70 -6.34 10.23
CA THR A 57 -0.16 -7.48 9.88
C THR A 57 -1.24 -7.07 8.89
N ALA A 58 -1.73 -8.03 8.12
CA ALA A 58 -2.84 -7.80 7.21
C ALA A 58 -4.10 -7.36 7.94
N THR A 59 -4.92 -6.56 7.27
CA THR A 59 -6.22 -6.11 7.75
C THR A 59 -7.18 -7.29 7.95
N LYS A 60 -8.09 -7.13 8.93
CA LYS A 60 -9.10 -8.15 9.28
C LYS A 60 -10.31 -8.10 8.36
N THR A 61 -10.45 -7.06 7.55
CA THR A 61 -11.66 -6.78 6.77
C THR A 61 -11.35 -6.37 5.33
N VAL A 62 -12.27 -6.67 4.42
CA VAL A 62 -12.20 -6.26 3.01
C VAL A 62 -13.47 -5.51 2.60
N GLY A 63 -13.41 -4.82 1.46
CA GLY A 63 -14.56 -4.05 0.93
C GLY A 63 -14.83 -2.76 1.70
N GLN A 64 -13.76 -2.07 2.12
CA GLN A 64 -13.83 -0.76 2.81
C GLN A 64 -14.67 -0.78 4.10
N LYS A 65 -14.73 -1.93 4.78
CA LYS A 65 -15.37 -2.05 6.10
C LYS A 65 -14.46 -1.50 7.19
N LEU A 66 -15.06 -1.09 8.31
CA LEU A 66 -14.33 -0.63 9.48
C LEU A 66 -13.52 -1.77 10.11
N THR A 67 -12.25 -1.52 10.41
CA THR A 67 -11.37 -2.49 11.07
C THR A 67 -11.58 -2.56 12.59
N GLY A 68 -12.24 -1.55 13.17
CA GLY A 68 -12.42 -1.37 14.61
C GLY A 68 -11.25 -0.68 15.31
N GLU A 69 -10.15 -0.43 14.60
CA GLU A 69 -8.99 0.30 15.12
C GLU A 69 -9.22 1.81 15.02
N LEU A 70 -8.84 2.55 16.07
CA LEU A 70 -8.94 4.01 16.06
C LEU A 70 -7.78 4.65 15.30
N CYS A 71 -8.03 5.85 14.79
CA CYS A 71 -7.01 6.70 14.20
C CYS A 71 -6.02 7.13 15.30
N SER A 72 -4.72 6.90 15.11
CA SER A 72 -3.68 7.17 16.12
C SER A 72 -3.26 8.65 16.16
N VAL A 73 -4.22 9.56 16.07
CA VAL A 73 -3.99 11.01 16.14
C VAL A 73 -4.08 11.48 17.59
#